data_AF-A0A6I5RJX4-F1
#
_entry.id   AF-A0A6I5RJX4-F1
#
_cell.length_a   1.000
_cell.length_b   1.000
_cell.length_c   1.000
_cell.angle_alpha   90.00
_cell.angle_beta   90.00
_cell.angle_gamma   90.00
#
_symmetry.space_group_name_H-M   'P 1'
#
loop_
_entity.id
_entity.type
_entity.pdbx_description
1 polymer ?
#
loop_
_entity_poly.entity_id
_entity_poly.type
_entity_poly.pdbx_seq_one_letter_code
_entity_poly.pdbx_strand_id
1 'polypeptide(L)'
;MLPTLDESVRTLAVDSERVRIKKLLIYVCKSSWESDPYRLDYFDLYSLVRELLQIAPTRQQLRTRLETFVRTLSKADEYMAIADRIYENLEPFLNEDPPQATEGDR
;
A
#
# COMPACT_ATOMS: atom_id res chain seq x y z
N MET A 1 -6.34 -18.58 -11.33
CA MET A 1 -5.52 -18.86 -10.13
C MET A 1 -5.26 -17.52 -9.49
N LEU A 2 -5.68 -17.30 -8.25
CA LEU A 2 -5.33 -16.06 -7.54
C LEU A 2 -3.85 -16.11 -7.20
N PRO A 3 -3.10 -15.00 -7.33
CA PRO A 3 -1.71 -14.96 -6.91
C PRO A 3 -1.60 -15.19 -5.40
N THR A 4 -0.50 -15.78 -4.99
CA THR A 4 -0.13 -15.85 -3.57
C THR A 4 0.46 -14.52 -3.11
N LEU A 5 0.44 -14.25 -1.80
CA LEU A 5 0.99 -13.01 -1.26
C LEU A 5 2.48 -12.87 -1.61
N ASP A 6 3.22 -13.98 -1.58
CA ASP A 6 4.62 -14.05 -1.95
C ASP A 6 4.87 -13.67 -3.43
N GLU A 7 3.99 -14.09 -4.35
CA GLU A 7 4.06 -13.71 -5.76
C GLU A 7 3.79 -12.21 -5.97
N SER A 8 2.80 -11.67 -5.27
CA SER A 8 2.50 -10.24 -5.26
C SER A 8 3.70 -9.43 -4.75
N VAL A 9 4.26 -9.82 -3.62
CA VAL A 9 5.46 -9.17 -3.06
C VAL A 9 6.66 -9.28 -4.00
N ARG A 10 6.87 -10.44 -4.63
CA ARG A 10 7.94 -10.64 -5.62
C ARG A 10 7.75 -9.70 -6.83
N THR A 11 6.52 -9.50 -7.27
CA THR A 11 6.19 -8.59 -8.38
C THR A 11 6.59 -7.15 -8.02
N LEU A 12 6.24 -6.69 -6.83
CA LEU A 12 6.64 -5.37 -6.31
C LEU A 12 8.16 -5.25 -6.13
N ALA A 13 8.85 -6.34 -5.78
CA ALA A 13 10.31 -6.36 -5.58
C ALA A 13 11.10 -6.24 -6.88
N VAL A 14 10.58 -6.75 -8.01
CA VAL A 14 11.23 -6.68 -9.32
C VAL A 14 10.80 -5.49 -10.16
N ASP A 15 9.79 -4.73 -9.72
CA ASP A 15 9.29 -3.54 -10.39
C ASP A 15 10.41 -2.49 -10.57
N SER A 16 10.34 -1.72 -11.65
CA SER A 16 11.24 -0.59 -11.92
C SER A 16 11.19 0.45 -10.80
N GLU A 17 10.02 0.62 -10.18
CA GLU A 17 9.74 1.59 -9.14
C GLU A 17 9.87 1.00 -7.72
N ARG A 18 10.51 -0.16 -7.57
CA ARG A 18 10.65 -0.88 -6.27
C ARG A 18 11.09 0.01 -5.11
N VAL A 19 11.99 0.97 -5.36
CA VAL A 19 12.50 1.90 -4.33
C VAL A 19 11.40 2.83 -3.84
N ARG A 20 10.61 3.38 -4.77
CA ARG A 20 9.51 4.29 -4.45
C ARG A 20 8.32 3.54 -3.85
N ILE A 21 8.03 2.32 -4.31
CA ILE A 21 7.08 1.38 -3.69
C ILE A 21 7.47 1.18 -2.22
N LYS A 22 8.72 0.79 -1.97
CA LYS A 22 9.22 0.53 -0.60
C LYS A 22 9.12 1.78 0.28
N LYS A 23 9.49 2.96 -0.25
CA LYS A 23 9.33 4.24 0.45
C LYS A 23 7.88 4.52 0.82
N LEU A 24 6.96 4.36 -0.13
CA LEU A 24 5.54 4.60 0.10
C LEU A 24 4.97 3.63 1.14
N LEU A 25 5.33 2.34 1.06
CA LEU A 25 4.91 1.33 2.05
C LEU A 25 5.43 1.66 3.45
N ILE A 26 6.70 2.03 3.59
CA ILE A 26 7.26 2.47 4.88
C ILE A 26 6.53 3.70 5.38
N TYR A 27 6.28 4.68 4.50
CA TYR A 27 5.59 5.90 4.88
C TYR A 27 4.16 5.62 5.35
N VAL A 28 3.43 4.74 4.67
CA VAL A 28 2.06 4.38 5.06
C VAL A 28 2.07 3.55 6.35
N CYS A 29 2.98 2.59 6.51
CA CYS A 29 3.03 1.72 7.70
C CYS A 29 3.55 2.46 8.93
N LYS A 30 4.63 3.23 8.79
CA LYS A 30 5.36 3.89 9.89
C LYS A 30 5.02 5.37 10.06
N SER A 31 4.28 5.96 9.13
CA SER A 31 4.00 7.41 9.10
C SER A 31 5.27 8.27 9.10
N SER A 32 6.40 7.73 8.63
CA SER A 32 7.70 8.40 8.55
C SER A 32 8.25 8.30 7.13
N TRP A 33 8.62 9.44 6.55
CA TRP A 33 9.20 9.50 5.20
C TRP A 33 10.71 9.22 5.27
N GLU A 34 11.09 7.96 5.03
CA GLU A 34 12.49 7.56 5.09
C GLU A 34 13.20 7.81 3.75
N SER A 35 14.21 8.67 3.79
CA SER A 35 15.08 8.96 2.63
C SER A 35 16.41 8.21 2.67
N ASP A 36 16.76 7.65 3.82
CA ASP A 36 18.03 6.96 4.05
C ASP A 36 17.99 5.54 3.43
N PRO A 37 18.89 5.23 2.48
CA PRO A 37 18.94 3.92 1.85
C PRO A 37 19.24 2.77 2.83
N TYR A 38 19.99 3.00 3.90
CA TYR A 38 20.25 1.97 4.92
C TYR A 38 18.98 1.61 5.68
N ARG A 39 18.13 2.61 5.98
CA ARG A 39 16.83 2.36 6.61
C ARG A 39 15.87 1.69 5.63
N LEU A 40 15.90 2.07 4.36
CA LEU A 40 15.11 1.37 3.33
C LEU A 40 15.50 -0.09 3.22
N ASP A 41 16.78 -0.43 3.25
CA ASP A 41 17.25 -1.81 3.13
C ASP A 41 16.91 -2.64 4.38
N TYR A 42 16.94 -2.01 5.56
CA TYR A 42 16.56 -2.63 6.83
C TYR A 42 15.12 -3.16 6.85
N PHE A 43 14.17 -2.46 6.21
CA PHE A 43 12.78 -2.94 6.15
C PHE A 43 12.61 -4.02 5.09
N ASP A 44 12.05 -5.15 5.46
CA ASP A 44 11.68 -6.20 4.52
C ASP A 44 10.35 -5.89 3.80
N LEU A 45 10.31 -6.07 2.48
CA LEU A 45 9.13 -5.72 1.67
C LEU A 45 7.91 -6.59 2.04
N TYR A 46 8.14 -7.88 2.28
CA TYR A 46 7.09 -8.81 2.64
C TYR A 46 6.47 -8.44 4.00
N SER A 47 7.31 -8.05 4.96
CA SER A 47 6.89 -7.56 6.27
C SER A 47 6.08 -6.27 6.17
N LEU A 48 6.50 -5.31 5.34
CA LEU A 48 5.76 -4.08 5.09
C LEU A 48 4.37 -4.34 4.47
N VAL A 49 4.31 -5.24 3.48
CA VAL A 49 3.04 -5.61 2.85
C VAL A 49 2.10 -6.31 3.83
N ARG A 50 2.61 -7.23 4.66
CA ARG A 50 1.80 -7.86 5.70
C ARG A 50 1.29 -6.85 6.71
N GLU A 51 2.15 -5.94 7.18
CA GLU A 51 1.76 -4.86 8.08
C GLU A 51 0.67 -3.98 7.45
N LEU A 52 0.78 -3.65 6.17
CA LEU A 52 -0.22 -2.88 5.45
C LEU A 52 -1.58 -3.59 5.39
N LEU A 53 -1.61 -4.91 5.09
CA LEU A 53 -2.83 -5.71 5.10
C LEU A 53 -3.45 -5.84 6.50
N GLN A 54 -2.64 -5.79 7.55
CA GLN A 54 -3.15 -5.78 8.93
C GLN A 54 -3.76 -4.43 9.32
N ILE A 55 -3.13 -3.32 8.91
CA ILE A 55 -3.62 -1.97 9.24
C ILE A 55 -4.83 -1.57 8.38
N ALA A 56 -4.85 -2.01 7.12
CA ALA A 56 -5.90 -1.70 6.16
C ALA A 56 -6.41 -2.99 5.50
N PRO A 57 -7.24 -3.79 6.22
CA PRO A 57 -7.66 -5.10 5.76
C PRO A 57 -8.77 -5.07 4.70
N THR A 58 -9.32 -3.91 4.34
CA THR A 58 -10.36 -3.78 3.29
C THR A 58 -9.89 -2.90 2.14
N ARG A 59 -10.50 -3.09 0.97
CA ARG A 59 -10.19 -2.34 -0.26
C ARG A 59 -10.29 -0.83 -0.05
N GLN A 60 -11.39 -0.35 0.53
CA GLN A 60 -11.62 1.06 0.78
C GLN A 60 -10.64 1.63 1.81
N GLN A 61 -10.31 0.88 2.87
CA GLN A 61 -9.32 1.31 3.86
C GLN A 61 -7.94 1.45 3.23
N LEU A 62 -7.50 0.46 2.44
CA LEU A 62 -6.20 0.49 1.79
C LEU A 62 -6.10 1.68 0.84
N ARG A 63 -7.09 1.82 -0.05
CA ARG A 63 -7.14 2.89 -1.04
C ARG A 63 -7.12 4.27 -0.39
N THR A 64 -8.04 4.51 0.56
CA THR A 64 -8.13 5.80 1.27
C THR A 64 -6.82 6.14 1.96
N ARG A 65 -6.18 5.14 2.59
CA ARG A 65 -4.92 5.34 3.31
C ARG A 65 -3.79 5.69 2.33
N LEU A 66 -3.61 4.92 1.27
CA LEU A 66 -2.62 5.21 0.23
C LEU A 66 -2.81 6.61 -0.35
N GLU A 67 -4.02 6.95 -0.78
CA GLU A 67 -4.34 8.27 -1.35
C GLU A 67 -4.05 9.40 -0.35
N THR A 68 -4.41 9.22 0.94
CA THR A 68 -4.16 10.20 1.99
C THR A 68 -2.66 10.47 2.15
N PHE A 69 -1.85 9.41 2.27
CA PHE A 69 -0.40 9.57 2.40
C PHE A 69 0.22 10.15 1.13
N VAL A 70 -0.18 9.69 -0.05
CA VAL A 70 0.32 10.21 -1.34
C VAL A 70 0.05 11.71 -1.48
N ARG A 71 -1.13 12.19 -1.10
CA ARG A 71 -1.51 13.62 -1.15
C ARG A 71 -0.65 14.51 -0.25
N THR A 72 -0.01 13.96 0.78
CA THR A 72 0.93 14.71 1.63
C THR A 72 2.32 14.88 0.99
N LEU A 73 2.62 14.17 -0.10
CA LEU A 73 3.91 14.22 -0.77
C LEU A 73 3.95 15.33 -1.82
N SER A 74 5.11 15.95 -2.00
CA SER A 74 5.32 17.00 -3.01
C SER A 74 5.13 16.52 -4.45
N LYS A 75 5.21 15.21 -4.69
CA LYS A 75 5.06 14.56 -6.01
C LYS A 75 3.86 13.61 -6.03
N ALA A 76 2.73 14.07 -5.49
CA ALA A 76 1.53 13.25 -5.32
C ALA A 76 1.12 12.51 -6.60
N ASP A 77 1.17 13.14 -7.78
CA ASP A 77 0.81 12.49 -9.05
C ASP A 77 1.71 11.30 -9.40
N GLU A 78 3.03 11.42 -9.23
CA GLU A 78 3.96 10.31 -9.48
C GLU A 78 3.72 9.16 -8.49
N TYR A 79 3.46 9.49 -7.22
CA TYR A 79 3.22 8.49 -6.19
C TYR A 79 1.81 7.89 -6.25
N MET A 80 0.84 8.56 -6.87
CA MET A 80 -0.51 8.02 -7.06
C MET A 80 -0.46 6.79 -7.96
N ALA A 81 0.28 6.86 -9.08
CA ALA A 81 0.48 5.71 -9.95
C ALA A 81 1.15 4.52 -9.22
N ILE A 82 2.00 4.81 -8.23
CA ILE A 82 2.63 3.78 -7.39
C ILE A 82 1.65 3.21 -6.37
N ALA A 83 0.83 4.05 -5.75
CA ALA A 83 -0.25 3.63 -4.87
C ALA A 83 -1.24 2.72 -5.60
N ASP A 84 -1.64 3.07 -6.82
CA ASP A 84 -2.54 2.26 -7.64
C ASP A 84 -1.94 0.88 -7.93
N ARG A 85 -0.65 0.82 -8.31
CA ARG A 85 0.05 -0.47 -8.50
C ARG A 85 0.07 -1.33 -7.24
N ILE A 86 0.35 -0.73 -6.08
CA ILE A 86 0.34 -1.45 -4.80
C ILE A 86 -1.08 -1.94 -4.51
N TYR A 87 -2.08 -1.08 -4.71
CA TYR A 87 -3.49 -1.41 -4.48
C TYR A 87 -3.92 -2.58 -5.37
N GLU A 88 -3.72 -2.51 -6.68
CA GLU A 88 -4.10 -3.58 -7.63
C GLU A 88 -3.41 -4.91 -7.29
N ASN A 89 -2.17 -4.86 -6.83
CA ASN A 89 -1.39 -6.05 -6.50
C ASN A 89 -1.84 -6.70 -5.17
N LEU A 90 -2.42 -5.91 -4.26
CA LEU A 90 -2.88 -6.34 -2.94
C LEU A 90 -4.39 -6.52 -2.82
N GLU A 91 -5.17 -5.94 -3.74
CA GLU A 91 -6.62 -6.06 -3.84
C GLU A 91 -7.16 -7.49 -3.64
N PRO A 92 -6.59 -8.54 -4.27
CA PRO A 92 -7.09 -9.91 -4.10
C PRO A 92 -6.93 -10.48 -2.67
N PHE A 93 -6.14 -9.85 -1.79
CA PHE A 93 -5.97 -10.27 -0.39
C PHE A 93 -6.81 -9.43 0.59
N LEU A 94 -7.47 -8.38 0.10
CA LEU A 94 -8.27 -7.50 0.93
C LEU A 94 -9.67 -8.09 1.11
N ASN A 95 -10.22 -7.89 2.30
CA ASN A 95 -11.61 -8.22 2.57
C ASN A 95 -12.53 -7.30 1.76
N GLU A 96 -13.72 -7.83 1.47
CA GLU A 96 -14.80 -7.00 0.93
C GLU A 96 -15.08 -5.84 1.88
N ASP A 97 -15.37 -4.68 1.30
CA ASP A 97 -15.75 -3.53 2.09
C ASP A 97 -17.03 -3.88 2.86
N PRO A 98 -17.10 -3.48 4.15
CA PRO A 98 -18.32 -3.69 4.91
C PRO A 98 -19.48 -3.10 4.10
N PRO A 99 -20.64 -3.77 4.05
CA PRO A 99 -21.80 -3.23 3.38
C PRO A 99 -22.00 -1.83 3.96
N GLN A 100 -21.86 -0.81 3.10
CA GLN A 100 -22.02 0.57 3.53
C GLN A 100 -23.39 0.63 4.17
N ALA A 101 -23.43 0.76 5.50
CA ALA A 101 -24.66 1.02 6.19
C ALA A 101 -25.19 2.31 5.56
N THR A 102 -26.22 2.16 4.74
CA THR A 102 -27.02 3.27 4.24
C THR A 102 -27.61 3.91 5.49
N GLU A 103 -26.85 4.83 6.07
CA GLU A 103 -27.25 5.55 7.26
C GLU A 103 -28.25 6.62 6.84
N GLY A 104 -29.53 6.31 7.08
CA GLY A 104 -30.68 7.21 7.06
C GLY A 104 -31.29 7.41 5.66
N ASP A 105 -32.51 6.96 5.34
CA ASP A 105 -33.73 7.13 6.15
C ASP A 105 -33.69 8.46 6.94
N ARG A 106 -33.97 9.54 6.21
CA ARG A 106 -34.41 10.80 6.80
C ARG A 106 -35.45 11.44 5.91
#